data_AF-A0A843LL62-F1
#
_entry.id   AF-A0A843LL62-F1
#
_cell.length_a   1.000
_cell.length_b   1.000
_cell.length_c   1.000
_cell.angle_alpha   90.00
_cell.angle_beta   90.00
_cell.angle_gamma   90.00
#
_symmetry.space_group_name_H-M   'P 1'
#
loop_
_entity.id
_entity.type
_entity.pdbx_description
1 polymer ?
#
loop_
_entity_poly.entity_id
_entity_poly.type
_entity_poly.pdbx_seq_one_letter_code
_entity_poly.pdbx_strand_id
1 'polypeptide(L)'
;MNPKILTHFKNLTKERNSRGFSLGEFKEAKIPTSQANSLGVILDTKRDTVYEKNVALLKDILKKNKEAKEQRKTEAKKPKEAKEQAKPEKTEKK
;
A
#
# COMPACT_ATOMS: atom_id res chain seq x y z
N MET A 1 15.31 -48.57 -15.77
CA MET A 1 15.65 -47.29 -15.09
C MET A 1 14.34 -46.59 -14.78
N ASN A 2 13.93 -46.54 -13.52
CA ASN A 2 12.64 -45.96 -13.13
C ASN A 2 12.81 -44.45 -12.91
N PRO A 3 12.06 -43.58 -13.59
CA PRO A 3 12.13 -42.15 -13.32
C PRO A 3 11.61 -41.89 -11.90
N LYS A 4 12.41 -41.19 -11.07
CA LYS A 4 11.94 -40.66 -9.79
C LYS A 4 10.86 -39.63 -10.08
N ILE A 5 9.59 -40.01 -9.97
CA ILE A 5 8.46 -39.08 -10.00
C ILE A 5 8.59 -38.21 -8.75
N LEU A 6 9.06 -36.98 -8.92
CA LEU A 6 9.23 -36.01 -7.86
C LEU A 6 7.84 -35.50 -7.46
N THR A 7 7.19 -36.20 -6.53
CA THR A 7 5.83 -35.91 -6.07
C THR A 7 5.80 -34.64 -5.21
N HIS A 8 5.75 -33.48 -5.86
CA HIS A 8 5.58 -32.17 -5.21
C HIS A 8 4.14 -31.89 -4.73
N PHE A 9 3.28 -32.90 -4.57
CA PHE A 9 1.88 -32.74 -4.18
C PHE A 9 1.66 -32.38 -2.71
N LYS A 10 2.70 -32.39 -1.87
CA LYS A 10 2.58 -32.20 -0.41
C LYS A 10 1.96 -30.85 0.01
N ASN A 11 1.96 -29.83 -0.86
CA ASN A 11 1.47 -28.49 -0.54
C ASN A 11 0.49 -27.92 -1.57
N LEU A 12 -0.11 -28.75 -2.42
CA LEU A 12 -0.95 -28.27 -3.52
C LEU A 12 -2.17 -27.45 -3.03
N THR A 13 -2.72 -27.80 -1.86
CA THR A 13 -3.90 -27.16 -1.27
C THR A 13 -3.58 -26.06 -0.27
N LYS A 14 -2.31 -25.89 0.11
CA LYS A 14 -1.92 -24.92 1.15
C LYS A 14 -1.64 -23.56 0.52
N GLU A 15 -2.55 -22.61 0.73
CA GLU A 15 -2.30 -21.20 0.40
C GLU A 15 -1.17 -20.66 1.28
N ARG A 16 -0.21 -19.95 0.67
CA ARG A 16 0.91 -19.29 1.37
C ARG A 16 1.06 -17.87 0.85
N ASN A 17 1.56 -16.98 1.71
CA ASN A 17 1.90 -15.63 1.27
C ASN A 17 3.03 -15.72 0.23
N SER A 18 2.78 -15.15 -0.94
CA SER A 18 3.79 -15.02 -2.00
C SER A 18 4.78 -13.89 -1.67
N ARG A 19 5.86 -13.81 -2.46
CA ARG A 19 6.82 -12.69 -2.39
C ARG A 19 6.16 -11.35 -2.68
N GLY A 20 5.26 -11.31 -3.66
CA GLY A 20 4.58 -10.10 -4.10
C GLY A 20 3.44 -10.39 -5.09
N PHE A 21 2.87 -9.31 -5.62
CA PHE A 21 1.78 -9.33 -6.60
C PHE A 21 2.33 -9.40 -8.03
N SER A 22 1.59 -10.03 -8.95
CA SER A 22 2.05 -10.18 -10.34
C SER A 22 1.78 -8.93 -11.19
N LEU A 23 2.45 -8.83 -12.34
CA LEU A 23 2.18 -7.78 -13.33
C LEU A 23 0.72 -7.82 -13.82
N GLY A 24 0.15 -9.02 -13.99
CA GLY A 24 -1.24 -9.20 -14.39
C GLY A 24 -2.23 -8.70 -13.34
N GLU A 25 -1.98 -8.99 -12.06
CA GLU A 25 -2.82 -8.49 -10.95
C GLU A 25 -2.85 -6.96 -10.88
N PHE A 26 -1.70 -6.30 -11.07
CA PHE A 26 -1.63 -4.84 -11.16
C PHE A 26 -2.43 -4.28 -12.34
N LYS A 27 -2.35 -4.95 -13.50
CA LYS A 27 -3.08 -4.57 -14.71
C LYS A 27 -4.60 -4.67 -14.51
N GLU A 28 -5.09 -5.75 -13.91
CA GLU A 28 -6.52 -5.93 -13.61
C GLU A 28 -7.03 -5.00 -12.51
N ALA A 29 -6.17 -4.69 -11.53
CA ALA A 29 -6.47 -3.68 -10.51
C ALA A 29 -6.47 -2.25 -11.06
N LYS A 30 -6.04 -2.04 -12.32
CA LYS A 30 -5.84 -0.73 -12.97
C LYS A 30 -4.87 0.16 -12.18
N ILE A 31 -3.84 -0.45 -11.58
CA ILE A 31 -2.79 0.24 -10.83
C ILE A 31 -1.52 0.26 -11.69
N PRO A 32 -0.93 1.43 -11.98
CA PRO A 32 0.35 1.48 -12.68
C PRO A 32 1.46 0.92 -11.78
N THR A 33 2.39 0.18 -12.36
CA THR A 33 3.51 -0.46 -11.64
C THR A 33 4.40 0.54 -10.92
N SER A 34 4.50 1.78 -11.43
CA SER A 34 5.23 2.87 -10.77
C SER A 34 4.67 3.22 -9.38
N GLN A 35 3.39 2.96 -9.12
CA GLN A 35 2.77 3.22 -7.82
C GLN A 35 3.00 2.09 -6.81
N ALA A 36 3.56 0.95 -7.20
CA ALA A 36 3.77 -0.19 -6.30
C ALA A 36 4.53 0.21 -5.03
N ASN A 37 5.67 0.88 -5.18
CA ASN A 37 6.49 1.35 -4.06
C ASN A 37 5.76 2.38 -3.19
N SER A 38 4.99 3.29 -3.81
CA SER A 38 4.21 4.30 -3.07
C SER A 38 3.05 3.69 -2.28
N LEU A 39 2.51 2.56 -2.74
CA LEU A 39 1.49 1.80 -2.03
C LEU A 39 2.08 0.85 -0.99
N GLY A 40 3.42 0.71 -0.93
CA GLY A 40 4.10 -0.23 -0.03
C GLY A 40 3.94 -1.70 -0.46
N VAL A 41 3.69 -1.94 -1.74
CA VAL A 41 3.41 -3.28 -2.28
C VAL A 41 4.58 -3.77 -3.13
N ILE A 42 5.01 -5.01 -2.92
CA ILE A 42 6.07 -5.64 -3.71
C ILE A 42 5.47 -6.15 -5.03
N LEU A 43 6.06 -5.70 -6.14
CA LEU A 43 5.80 -6.24 -7.47
C LEU A 43 6.73 -7.43 -7.75
N ASP A 44 6.15 -8.57 -8.11
CA ASP A 44 6.85 -9.77 -8.53
C ASP A 44 6.75 -9.93 -10.05
N THR A 45 7.79 -9.50 -10.76
CA THR A 45 7.84 -9.49 -12.23
C THR A 45 8.04 -10.87 -12.85
N LYS A 46 8.42 -11.88 -12.05
CA LYS A 46 8.66 -13.25 -12.53
C LYS A 46 7.40 -14.11 -12.55
N ARG A 47 6.30 -13.61 -11.97
CA ARG A 47 5.06 -14.35 -11.80
C ARG A 47 4.03 -13.90 -12.83
N ASP A 48 3.51 -14.85 -13.59
CA ASP A 48 2.51 -14.59 -14.64
C ASP A 48 1.08 -14.94 -14.21
N THR A 49 0.89 -15.57 -13.04
CA THR A 49 -0.42 -15.96 -12.53
C THR A 49 -1.22 -14.77 -12.03
N VAL A 50 -2.54 -14.81 -12.22
CA VAL A 50 -3.47 -13.79 -11.71
C VAL A 50 -4.52 -14.47 -10.83
N TYR A 51 -4.70 -13.93 -9.62
CA TYR A 51 -5.72 -14.40 -8.68
C TYR A 51 -6.66 -13.25 -8.33
N GLU A 52 -7.96 -13.47 -8.50
CA GLU A 52 -9.00 -12.47 -8.25
C GLU A 52 -8.97 -11.94 -6.81
N LYS A 53 -8.70 -12.82 -5.83
CA LYS A 53 -8.53 -12.46 -4.41
C LYS A 53 -7.45 -11.37 -4.24
N ASN A 54 -6.33 -11.47 -4.96
CA ASN A 54 -5.23 -10.51 -4.89
C ASN A 54 -5.58 -9.19 -5.58
N VAL A 55 -6.31 -9.25 -6.68
CA VAL A 55 -6.80 -8.07 -7.40
C VAL A 55 -7.76 -7.25 -6.53
N ALA A 56 -8.67 -7.92 -5.80
CA ALA A 56 -9.55 -7.27 -4.84
C ALA A 56 -8.74 -6.58 -3.72
N LEU A 57 -7.74 -7.28 -3.17
CA LEU A 57 -6.84 -6.76 -2.13
C LEU A 57 -6.10 -5.49 -2.58
N LEU A 58 -5.57 -5.48 -3.81
CA LEU A 58 -4.92 -4.31 -4.40
C LEU A 58 -5.87 -3.11 -4.51
N LYS A 59 -7.12 -3.33 -4.93
CA LYS A 59 -8.14 -2.28 -5.03
C LYS A 59 -8.47 -1.69 -3.66
N ASP A 60 -8.56 -2.53 -2.63
CA ASP A 60 -8.84 -2.08 -1.27
C ASP A 60 -7.68 -1.29 -0.67
N ILE A 61 -6.44 -1.72 -0.90
CA ILE A 61 -5.25 -0.96 -0.53
C ILE A 61 -5.28 0.43 -1.18
N LEU A 62 -5.62 0.51 -2.48
CA LEU A 62 -5.70 1.79 -3.19
C LEU A 62 -6.76 2.72 -2.59
N LYS A 63 -7.94 2.19 -2.23
CA LYS A 63 -9.01 2.98 -1.58
C LYS A 63 -8.55 3.53 -0.24
N LYS A 64 -8.03 2.68 0.65
CA LYS A 64 -7.52 3.06 1.97
C LYS A 64 -6.41 4.13 1.86
N ASN A 65 -5.54 4.00 0.86
CA ASN A 65 -4.47 4.97 0.64
C ASN A 65 -5.02 6.35 0.22
N LYS A 66 -6.10 6.39 -0.59
CA LYS A 66 -6.79 7.64 -0.94
C LYS A 66 -7.46 8.27 0.27
N GLU A 67 -8.20 7.49 1.06
CA GLU A 67 -8.85 7.97 2.28
C GLU A 67 -7.85 8.56 3.28
N ALA A 68 -6.74 7.85 3.51
CA ALA A 68 -5.67 8.34 4.38
C ALA A 68 -5.03 9.64 3.85
N LYS A 69 -4.90 9.80 2.53
CA LYS A 69 -4.41 11.06 1.93
C LYS A 69 -5.38 12.21 2.15
N GLU A 70 -6.69 11.99 2.02
CA GLU A 70 -7.69 13.02 2.25
C GLU A 70 -7.75 13.43 3.73
N GLN A 71 -7.68 12.47 4.66
CA GLN A 71 -7.60 12.75 6.11
C GLN A 71 -6.37 13.61 6.47
N ARG A 72 -5.19 13.29 5.91
CA ARG A 72 -3.98 14.10 6.14
C ARG A 72 -4.11 15.53 5.59
N LYS A 73 -4.82 15.72 4.48
CA LYS A 73 -5.05 17.06 3.90
C LYS A 73 -6.00 17.90 4.74
N THR A 74 -7.06 17.31 5.30
CA THR A 74 -8.01 18.03 6.16
C THR A 74 -7.38 18.40 7.50
N GLU A 75 -6.54 17.54 8.07
CA GLU A 75 -5.75 17.84 9.28
C GLU A 75 -4.73 18.95 9.02
N ALA A 76 -4.01 18.91 7.89
CA ALA A 76 -3.04 19.95 7.53
C ALA A 76 -3.67 21.32 7.23
N LYS A 77 -4.94 21.35 6.80
CA LYS A 77 -5.72 22.60 6.58
C LYS A 77 -6.31 23.20 7.86
N LYS A 78 -6.11 22.60 9.03
CA LYS A 78 -6.36 23.26 10.32
C LYS A 78 -5.06 23.89 10.88
N PRO A 79 -4.65 25.11 10.45
CA PRO A 79 -3.71 25.87 11.27
C PRO A 79 -4.26 27.24 11.71
N LYS A 80 -4.08 27.57 13.01
CA LYS A 80 -3.99 28.91 13.65
C LYS A 80 -5.20 29.48 14.43
N GLU A 81 -5.64 28.85 15.52
CA GLU A 81 -6.36 29.59 16.59
C GLU A 81 -5.74 29.43 18.00
N ALA A 82 -4.71 28.58 18.16
CA ALA A 82 -4.07 28.35 19.46
C ALA A 82 -2.66 28.97 19.63
N LYS A 83 -2.27 29.95 18.80
CA LYS A 83 -0.95 30.64 18.91
C LYS A 83 -1.01 32.17 18.97
N GLU A 84 -2.14 32.76 19.35
CA GLU A 84 -2.27 34.21 19.54
C GLU A 84 -2.65 34.59 20.98
N GLN A 85 -2.03 33.98 21.99
CA GLN A 85 -2.04 34.49 23.37
C GLN A 85 -0.70 34.19 24.07
N ALA A 86 0.42 34.62 23.49
CA ALA A 86 1.71 34.64 24.20
C ALA A 86 2.71 35.57 23.50
N LYS A 87 2.36 36.85 23.37
CA LYS A 87 3.36 37.92 23.28
C LYS A 87 3.01 38.95 24.36
N PRO A 88 3.66 38.93 25.54
CA PRO A 88 3.73 40.15 26.33
C PRO A 88 4.76 41.07 25.65
N GLU A 89 4.19 41.99 24.88
CA GLU A 89 4.46 43.42 24.92
C GLU A 89 5.78 43.85 25.58
N LYS A 90 6.66 44.47 24.78
CA LYS A 90 7.68 45.38 25.28
C LYS A 90 6.95 46.56 25.94
N THR A 91 7.16 46.77 27.24
CA THR A 91 6.98 48.08 27.88
C THR A 91 8.31 48.61 28.38
N GLU A 92 8.46 49.90 28.13
CA GLU A 92 9.62 50.75 28.28
C GLU A 92 9.82 51.24 29.74
N LYS A 93 11.08 51.59 30.05
CA LYS A 93 11.54 52.70 30.92
C LYS A 93 11.06 52.77 32.39
N LYS A 94 12.00 52.60 33.33
CA LYS A 94 12.60 53.71 34.11
C LYS A 94 13.83 53.26 34.87
#